data_AF-A0ABD0PD37-F1
#
_entry.id   AF-A0ABD0PD37-F1
#
_cell.length_a   1.000
_cell.length_b   1.000
_cell.length_c   1.000
_cell.angle_alpha   90.00
_cell.angle_beta   90.00
_cell.angle_gamma   90.00
#
_symmetry.space_group_name_H-M   'P 1'
#
loop_
_entity.id
_entity.type
_entity.pdbx_description
1 polymer ?
#
loop_
_entity_poly.entity_id
_entity_poly.type
_entity_poly.pdbx_seq_one_letter_code
_entity_poly.pdbx_strand_id
1 'polypeptide(L)' 'PHDGPGEMGKPVVIAKDQQERMKEMFKINQFNLMASEMIALNRSLPDVRLEG' A
#
# COMPACT_ATOMS: atom_id res chain seq x y z
N PRO A 1 -2.11 7.22 -17.30
CA PRO A 1 -1.48 7.43 -15.98
C PRO A 1 -1.83 6.26 -15.05
N HIS A 2 -0.85 5.41 -14.75
CA HIS A 2 -0.97 4.45 -13.65
C HIS A 2 -0.77 5.26 -12.36
N ASP A 3 -1.84 5.80 -11.79
CA ASP A 3 -1.82 6.59 -10.55
C ASP A 3 -2.75 5.94 -9.51
N GLY A 4 -2.47 4.67 -9.18
CA GLY A 4 -3.17 3.92 -8.15
C GLY A 4 -2.51 4.06 -6.77
N PRO A 5 -3.21 3.66 -5.68
CA PRO A 5 -2.61 3.56 -4.36
C PRO A 5 -1.37 2.66 -4.37
N GLY A 6 -0.24 3.15 -3.85
CA GLY A 6 1.00 2.39 -3.79
C GLY A 6 1.83 2.35 -5.07
N GLU A 7 1.35 2.96 -6.16
CA GLU A 7 2.07 2.98 -7.43
C GLU A 7 3.37 3.80 -7.31
N MET A 8 4.44 3.32 -7.95
CA MET A 8 5.79 3.87 -7.81
C MET A 8 6.28 3.92 -6.35
N GLY A 9 5.75 3.05 -5.48
CA GLY A 9 6.13 3.01 -4.06
C GLY A 9 5.60 4.19 -3.23
N LYS A 10 4.64 4.96 -3.76
CA LYS A 10 4.00 6.06 -3.01
C LYS A 10 3.26 5.51 -1.76
N PRO A 11 3.17 6.28 -0.67
CA PRO A 11 2.44 5.84 0.52
C PRO A 11 0.93 5.69 0.22
N VAL A 12 0.31 4.67 0.81
CA VAL A 12 -1.15 4.48 0.78
C VAL A 12 -1.76 5.16 1.99
N VAL A 13 -2.66 6.12 1.76
CA VAL A 13 -3.39 6.83 2.82
C VAL A 13 -4.78 6.23 2.96
N ILE A 14 -5.09 5.72 4.15
CA ILE A 14 -6.43 5.22 4.50
C ILE A 14 -7.23 6.35 5.13
N ALA A 15 -8.48 6.52 4.69
CA ALA A 15 -9.38 7.54 5.20
C ALA A 15 -9.71 7.31 6.69
N LYS A 16 -10.02 8.40 7.42
CA LYS A 16 -10.17 8.36 8.89
C LYS A 16 -11.32 7.45 9.35
N ASP A 17 -12.41 7.45 8.59
CA ASP A 17 -13.59 6.60 8.77
C ASP A 17 -13.28 5.10 8.64
N GLN A 18 -12.17 4.74 7.99
CA GLN A 18 -11.75 3.36 7.77
C GLN A 18 -10.66 2.87 8.73
N GLN A 19 -10.21 3.73 9.66
CA GLN A 19 -9.10 3.38 10.57
C GLN A 19 -9.44 2.27 11.57
N GLU A 20 -10.70 2.15 12.01
CA GLU A 20 -11.09 1.06 12.90
C GLU A 20 -11.00 -0.30 12.21
N ARG A 21 -11.55 -0.39 11.00
CA ARG A 21 -11.45 -1.58 10.15
C ARG A 21 -9.99 -1.95 9.85
N MET A 22 -9.14 -0.96 9.58
CA MET A 22 -7.69 -1.17 9.39
C MET A 22 -7.06 -1.84 10.62
N LYS A 23 -7.39 -1.37 11.84
CA LYS A 23 -6.85 -1.94 13.09
C LYS A 23 -7.33 -3.38 13.32
N GLU A 24 -8.56 -3.70 12.95
CA GLU A 24 -9.07 -5.08 13.03
C GLU A 24 -8.35 -6.00 12.05
N MET A 25 -8.20 -5.58 10.79
CA MET A 25 -7.53 -6.36 9.75
C MET A 25 -6.04 -6.55 10.05
N PHE A 26 -5.40 -5.60 10.74
CA PHE A 26 -4.02 -5.74 11.21
C PHE A 26 -3.84 -6.97 12.11
N LYS A 27 -4.83 -7.33 12.94
CA LYS A 27 -4.72 -8.46 13.87
C LYS A 27 -4.56 -9.80 13.15
N ILE A 28 -5.06 -9.91 11.91
CA ILE A 28 -5.04 -11.15 11.12
C ILE A 28 -3.60 -11.48 10.68
N ASN A 29 -2.91 -10.51 10.08
CA ASN A 29 -1.62 -10.74 9.43
C ASN A 29 -0.45 -9.92 10.00
N GLN A 30 -0.68 -9.12 11.04
CA GLN A 30 0.31 -8.24 11.68
C GLN A 30 0.95 -7.22 10.71
N PHE A 31 0.26 -6.87 9.62
CA PHE A 31 0.56 -5.75 8.74
C PHE A 31 -0.74 -5.05 8.30
N ASN A 32 -0.63 -3.88 7.68
CA ASN A 32 -1.80 -3.16 7.17
C ASN A 32 -2.40 -3.85 5.95
N LEU A 33 -3.22 -4.87 6.19
CA LEU A 33 -3.86 -5.68 5.15
C LEU A 33 -4.77 -4.83 4.26
N MET A 34 -5.45 -3.84 4.84
CA MET A 34 -6.31 -2.93 4.08
C MET A 34 -5.51 -2.12 3.05
N ALA A 35 -4.34 -1.60 3.43
CA ALA A 35 -3.45 -0.95 2.47
C ALA A 35 -2.99 -1.93 1.37
N SER A 36 -2.68 -3.18 1.73
CA SER A 36 -2.28 -4.19 0.74
C SER A 36 -3.38 -4.51 -0.28
N GLU A 37 -4.65 -4.56 0.15
CA GLU A 37 -5.79 -4.80 -0.75
C GLU A 37 -6.05 -3.65 -1.73
N MET A 38 -5.69 -2.41 -1.33
CA MET A 38 -5.84 -1.23 -2.19
C MET A 38 -4.75 -1.14 -3.27
N ILE A 39 -3.63 -1.83 -3.08
CA ILE A 39 -2.48 -1.77 -3.99
C ILE A 39 -2.69 -2.74 -5.14
N ALA A 40 -2.43 -2.30 -6.37
CA ALA A 40 -2.47 -3.17 -7.54
C ALA A 40 -1.48 -4.34 -7.41
N LEU A 41 -1.92 -5.54 -7.77
CA LEU A 41 -1.10 -6.75 -7.76
C LEU A 41 0.19 -6.57 -8.59
N ASN A 42 0.08 -5.88 -9.72
CA ASN A 42 1.17 -5.62 -10.65
C ASN A 42 1.62 -4.14 -10.61
N ARG A 43 1.81 -3.56 -9.42
CA ARG A 43 2.34 -2.20 -9.28
C ARG A 43 3.79 -2.08 -9.72
N SER A 44 4.18 -0.90 -10.18
CA SER A 44 5.58 -0.59 -10.52
C SER A 44 6.30 0.07 -9.35
N LEU A 45 7.63 -0.02 -9.35
CA LEU A 45 8.51 0.64 -8.39
C LEU A 45 9.62 1.43 -9.12
N PRO A 46 10.13 2.52 -8.55
CA PRO A 46 11.33 3.17 -9.05
C PRO A 46 12.53 2.25 -8.84
N ASP A 47 13.45 2.24 -9.81
CA ASP A 47 14.73 1.56 -9.65
C ASP A 47 15.64 2.38 -8.73
N VAL A 48 16.16 1.75 -7.68
CA VAL A 48 17.03 2.38 -6.68
C VAL A 48 18.42 1.74 -6.62
N ARG A 49 18.73 0.85 -7.58
CA ARG A 49 20.04 0.21 -7.67
C ARG A 49 21.11 1.25 -8.06
N LEU A 50 22.32 1.10 -7.52
CA LEU A 50 23.45 1.93 -7.92
C LEU A 50 23.93 1.50 -9.30
N GLU A 51 24.15 2.47 -10.19
CA GLU A 51 24.86 2.24 -11.45
C GLU A 51 26.32 1.85 -11.13
N GLY A 52 26.78 0.76 -11.74
CA GLY A 52 28.12 0.19 -11.52
C GLY A 52 29.24 0.95 -12.19
#